data_AF-A0A059LN17-F1
#
_entry.id   AF-A0A059LN17-F1
#
_cell.length_a   1.000
_cell.length_b   1.000
_cell.length_c   1.000
_cell.angle_alpha   90.00
_cell.angle_beta   90.00
_cell.angle_gamma   90.00
#
_symmetry.space_group_name_H-M   'P 1'
#
loop_
_entity.id
_entity.type
_entity.pdbx_description
1 polymer ?
#
loop_
_entity_poly.entity_id
_entity_poly.type
_entity_poly.pdbx_seq_one_letter_code
_entity_poly.pdbx_strand_id
1 'polypeptide(L)'
;MGVGEAAADPQALLLFSGGKTRQGSGPRSEGEGYWLVAEAHNWWDKPQVRERAFSEDHARDSFENVIFGLCRFYELTGHYPERLTVVGYEFKEARFRDQHRAAIKFPLDRFAYVGTPALSPNAFEGEAAAARAFDTDPYGCSGELLAKRESRDPYATGGYSAERCPDMADLLEWCGPAIFDAYKLPWEQKRR
;
A
#
# COMPACT_ATOMS: atom_id res chain seq x y z
N MET A 1 -13.73 -5.66 6.56
CA MET A 1 -12.75 -5.26 7.59
C MET A 1 -12.22 -3.85 7.35
N GLY A 2 -11.58 -3.53 6.22
CA GLY A 2 -11.13 -2.15 5.95
C GLY A 2 -12.22 -1.08 6.07
N VAL A 3 -13.42 -1.36 5.56
CA VAL A 3 -14.60 -0.50 5.77
C VAL A 3 -14.96 -0.34 7.26
N GLY A 4 -14.82 -1.41 8.05
CA GLY A 4 -15.08 -1.39 9.50
C GLY A 4 -14.06 -0.53 10.26
N GLU A 5 -12.78 -0.64 9.92
CA GLU A 5 -11.72 0.22 10.47
C GLU A 5 -11.99 1.71 10.17
N ALA A 6 -12.34 2.02 8.92
CA ALA A 6 -12.70 3.38 8.52
C ALA A 6 -14.03 3.87 9.15
N ALA A 7 -14.93 2.95 9.54
CA ALA A 7 -16.16 3.27 10.24
C ALA A 7 -15.95 3.57 11.74
N ALA A 8 -14.84 3.10 12.31
CA ALA A 8 -14.44 3.34 13.69
C ALA A 8 -13.73 4.70 13.88
N ASP A 9 -13.14 5.23 12.81
CA ASP A 9 -12.50 6.55 12.79
C ASP A 9 -13.13 7.48 11.72
N PRO A 10 -13.98 8.44 12.13
CA PRO A 10 -14.62 9.40 11.22
C PRO A 10 -13.64 10.32 10.45
N GLN A 11 -12.37 10.40 10.86
CA GLN A 11 -11.33 11.17 10.17
C GLN A 11 -10.48 10.31 9.22
N ALA A 12 -10.58 8.97 9.27
CA ALA A 12 -9.76 8.07 8.47
C ALA A 12 -10.25 7.91 7.03
N LEU A 13 -9.44 8.26 6.04
CA LEU A 13 -9.72 8.00 4.62
C LEU A 13 -9.38 6.53 4.28
N LEU A 14 -10.31 5.82 3.61
CA LEU A 14 -10.09 4.44 3.18
C LEU A 14 -9.53 4.39 1.75
N LEU A 15 -8.39 3.71 1.56
CA LEU A 15 -7.81 3.46 0.24
C LEU A 15 -7.80 1.97 -0.06
N PHE A 16 -8.47 1.57 -1.15
CA PHE A 16 -8.27 0.26 -1.75
C PHE A 16 -7.10 0.33 -2.73
N SER A 17 -5.94 -0.19 -2.33
CA SER A 17 -4.71 -0.11 -3.12
C SER A 17 -4.38 -1.44 -3.82
N GLY A 18 -4.16 -1.34 -5.13
CA GLY A 18 -3.75 -2.44 -5.99
C GLY A 18 -4.14 -2.17 -7.45
N GLY A 19 -3.17 -2.25 -8.34
CA GLY A 19 -3.33 -1.88 -9.74
C GLY A 19 -3.81 -2.99 -10.67
N LYS A 20 -3.71 -2.75 -11.97
CA LYS A 20 -4.17 -3.63 -13.06
C LYS A 20 -3.13 -4.71 -13.39
N THR A 21 -2.83 -5.56 -12.41
CA THR A 21 -1.65 -6.44 -12.45
C THR A 21 -1.81 -7.72 -13.29
N ARG A 22 -3.02 -8.03 -13.75
CA ARG A 22 -3.33 -9.30 -14.45
C ARG A 22 -4.09 -9.07 -15.74
N GLN A 23 -3.51 -9.53 -16.86
CA GLN A 23 -4.15 -9.43 -18.17
C GLN A 23 -5.51 -10.16 -18.24
N GLY A 24 -5.65 -11.27 -17.52
CA GLY A 24 -6.91 -12.04 -17.47
C GLY A 24 -8.06 -11.33 -16.75
N SER A 25 -7.78 -10.27 -15.98
CA SER A 25 -8.79 -9.49 -15.25
C SER A 25 -9.39 -8.35 -16.08
N GLY A 26 -8.91 -8.14 -17.31
CA GLY A 26 -9.28 -6.98 -18.11
C GLY A 26 -8.69 -5.68 -17.55
N PRO A 27 -9.15 -4.50 -18.00
CA PRO A 27 -8.60 -3.20 -17.58
C PRO A 27 -9.05 -2.78 -16.17
N ARG A 28 -9.34 -3.74 -15.28
CA ARG A 28 -9.79 -3.53 -13.90
C ARG A 28 -8.65 -3.71 -12.93
N SER A 29 -8.58 -2.83 -11.93
CA SER A 29 -7.58 -2.90 -10.87
C SER A 29 -8.03 -3.79 -9.71
N GLU A 30 -7.10 -4.25 -8.89
CA GLU A 30 -7.45 -4.95 -7.64
C GLU A 30 -8.18 -4.01 -6.67
N GLY A 31 -7.81 -2.72 -6.62
CA GLY A 31 -8.45 -1.67 -5.82
C GLY A 31 -9.92 -1.45 -6.19
N GLU A 32 -10.22 -1.31 -7.48
CA GLU A 32 -11.58 -1.26 -8.02
C GLU A 32 -12.37 -2.52 -7.66
N GLY A 33 -11.73 -3.70 -7.70
CA GLY A 33 -12.33 -4.95 -7.28
C GLY A 33 -12.86 -4.92 -5.85
N TYR A 34 -12.07 -4.41 -4.89
CA TYR A 34 -12.52 -4.28 -3.50
C TYR A 34 -13.69 -3.31 -3.35
N TRP A 35 -13.68 -2.19 -4.09
CA TRP A 35 -14.79 -1.24 -4.11
C TRP A 35 -16.08 -1.91 -4.56
N LEU A 36 -16.04 -2.62 -5.70
CA LEU A 36 -17.20 -3.28 -6.28
C LEU A 36 -17.76 -4.37 -5.36
N VAL A 37 -16.89 -5.14 -4.69
CA VAL A 37 -17.33 -6.14 -3.70
C VAL A 37 -18.00 -5.46 -2.51
N ALA A 38 -17.45 -4.35 -2.00
CA ALA A 38 -18.06 -3.61 -0.90
C ALA A 38 -19.45 -3.07 -1.27
N GLU A 39 -19.63 -2.58 -2.50
CA GLU A 39 -20.94 -2.16 -3.01
C GLU A 39 -21.91 -3.34 -3.19
N ALA A 40 -21.49 -4.41 -3.86
CA ALA A 40 -22.34 -5.56 -4.15
C ALA A 40 -22.88 -6.25 -2.87
N HIS A 41 -22.12 -6.21 -1.79
CA HIS A 41 -22.50 -6.80 -0.51
C HIS A 41 -23.04 -5.79 0.52
N ASN A 42 -23.28 -4.54 0.14
CA ASN A 42 -23.74 -3.47 1.04
C ASN A 42 -22.86 -3.31 2.30
N TRP A 43 -21.54 -3.51 2.17
CA TRP A 43 -20.62 -3.50 3.31
C TRP A 43 -20.32 -2.10 3.85
N TRP A 44 -20.68 -1.06 3.11
CA TRP A 44 -20.44 0.33 3.52
C TRP A 44 -21.01 0.64 4.90
N ASP A 45 -22.17 0.05 5.25
CA ASP A 45 -22.92 0.19 6.52
C ASP A 45 -23.31 1.64 6.86
N LYS A 46 -22.32 2.54 6.92
CA LYS A 46 -22.42 4.00 7.06
C LYS A 46 -22.09 4.71 5.73
N PRO A 47 -22.99 5.51 5.16
CA PRO A 47 -22.74 6.27 3.92
C PRO A 47 -21.47 7.15 3.96
N GLN A 48 -21.15 7.69 5.13
CA GLN A 48 -19.98 8.56 5.34
C GLN A 48 -18.64 7.82 5.15
N VAL A 49 -18.61 6.49 5.25
CA VAL A 49 -17.37 5.74 4.95
C VAL A 49 -17.16 5.67 3.45
N ARG A 50 -18.23 5.46 2.67
CA ARG A 50 -18.17 5.45 1.21
C ARG A 50 -17.73 6.79 0.63
N GLU A 51 -18.21 7.90 1.19
CA GLU A 51 -17.83 9.26 0.79
C GLU A 51 -16.34 9.57 1.00
N ARG A 52 -15.68 8.82 1.88
CA ARG A 52 -14.28 8.99 2.28
C ARG A 52 -13.42 7.79 1.87
N ALA A 53 -13.91 7.00 0.92
CA ALA A 53 -13.20 5.86 0.37
C ALA A 53 -12.81 6.15 -1.07
N PHE A 54 -11.63 5.68 -1.48
CA PHE A 54 -11.12 5.85 -2.84
C PHE A 54 -10.28 4.62 -3.25
N SER A 55 -9.98 4.51 -4.53
CA SER A 55 -9.04 3.53 -5.06
C SER A 55 -7.66 4.15 -5.33
N GLU A 56 -6.65 3.30 -5.21
CA GLU A 56 -5.29 3.51 -5.70
C GLU A 56 -5.00 2.36 -6.68
N ASP A 57 -4.91 2.68 -7.98
CA ASP A 57 -5.02 1.71 -9.07
C ASP A 57 -3.71 1.48 -9.84
N HIS A 58 -2.58 1.87 -9.27
CA HIS A 58 -1.25 1.77 -9.91
C HIS A 58 -0.32 0.77 -9.24
N ALA A 59 -0.50 0.43 -7.97
CA ALA A 59 0.44 -0.43 -7.26
C ALA A 59 0.54 -1.85 -7.84
N ARG A 60 1.75 -2.35 -8.02
CA ARG A 60 2.05 -3.65 -8.65
C ARG A 60 2.58 -4.67 -7.65
N ASP A 61 2.95 -4.24 -6.46
CA ASP A 61 3.39 -5.10 -5.37
C ASP A 61 3.03 -4.52 -4.00
N SER A 62 3.36 -5.27 -2.94
CA SER A 62 3.02 -4.90 -1.57
C SER A 62 3.74 -3.66 -1.04
N PHE A 63 4.93 -3.34 -1.58
CA PHE A 63 5.65 -2.14 -1.19
C PHE A 63 5.00 -0.91 -1.85
N GLU A 64 4.72 -1.01 -3.15
CA GLU A 64 3.98 0.02 -3.89
C GLU A 64 2.61 0.29 -3.27
N ASN A 65 1.90 -0.74 -2.77
CA ASN A 65 0.63 -0.51 -2.07
C ASN A 65 0.75 0.49 -0.91
N VAL A 66 1.89 0.50 -0.21
CA VAL A 66 2.13 1.43 0.91
C VAL A 66 2.47 2.81 0.39
N ILE A 67 3.50 2.93 -0.45
CA ILE A 67 3.99 4.25 -0.89
C ILE A 67 3.01 4.95 -1.83
N PHE A 68 2.33 4.23 -2.71
CA PHE A 68 1.31 4.79 -3.59
C PHE A 68 0.03 5.09 -2.82
N GLY A 69 -0.30 4.30 -1.80
CA GLY A 69 -1.37 4.64 -0.85
C GLY A 69 -1.10 5.97 -0.13
N LEU A 70 0.12 6.17 0.39
CA LEU A 70 0.50 7.44 1.02
C LEU A 70 0.47 8.62 0.05
N CYS A 71 0.96 8.41 -1.17
CA CYS A 71 0.92 9.43 -2.20
C CYS A 71 -0.53 9.77 -2.61
N ARG A 72 -1.38 8.76 -2.81
CA ARG A 72 -2.80 8.94 -3.11
C ARG A 72 -3.54 9.66 -1.99
N PHE A 73 -3.21 9.37 -0.74
CA PHE A 73 -3.75 10.11 0.41
C PHE A 73 -3.36 11.60 0.33
N TYR A 74 -2.10 11.90 0.03
CA TYR A 74 -1.62 13.28 -0.14
C TYR A 74 -2.35 14.00 -1.28
N GLU A 75 -2.55 13.36 -2.43
CA GLU A 75 -3.30 13.96 -3.54
C GLU A 75 -4.73 14.35 -3.17
N LEU A 76 -5.37 13.57 -2.30
CA LEU A 76 -6.76 13.77 -1.89
C LEU A 76 -6.92 14.80 -0.76
N THR A 77 -5.87 15.03 0.04
CA THR A 77 -5.97 15.78 1.30
C THR A 77 -5.00 16.96 1.43
N GLY A 78 -3.93 17.00 0.61
CA GLY A 78 -2.86 17.98 0.70
C GLY A 78 -1.90 17.79 1.88
N HIS A 79 -2.00 16.67 2.61
CA HIS A 79 -1.09 16.31 3.70
C HIS A 79 -0.94 14.79 3.84
N TYR A 80 -0.01 14.30 4.66
CA TYR A 80 0.16 12.87 4.93
C TYR A 80 -0.68 12.42 6.14
N PRO A 81 -1.02 11.12 6.25
CA PRO A 81 -1.81 10.63 7.37
C PRO A 81 -0.98 10.62 8.65
N GLU A 82 -1.61 10.95 9.78
CA GLU A 82 -0.97 10.86 11.09
C GLU A 82 -0.81 9.40 11.55
N ARG A 83 -1.74 8.53 11.16
CA ARG A 83 -1.75 7.09 11.46
C ARG A 83 -1.96 6.30 10.17
N LEU A 84 -1.21 5.22 9.99
CA LEU A 84 -1.37 4.28 8.89
C LEU A 84 -1.83 2.93 9.42
N THR A 85 -3.02 2.51 9.02
CA THR A 85 -3.53 1.15 9.27
C THR A 85 -3.56 0.39 7.95
N VAL A 86 -2.81 -0.70 7.86
CA VAL A 86 -2.85 -1.60 6.71
C VAL A 86 -3.78 -2.77 7.02
N VAL A 87 -4.71 -3.07 6.11
CA VAL A 87 -5.59 -4.23 6.22
C VAL A 87 -5.26 -5.22 5.12
N GLY A 88 -4.97 -6.47 5.48
CA GLY A 88 -4.55 -7.48 4.53
C GLY A 88 -4.43 -8.86 5.17
N TYR A 89 -3.90 -9.83 4.44
CA TYR A 89 -3.72 -11.18 4.99
C TYR A 89 -2.72 -11.19 6.14
N GLU A 90 -3.10 -11.83 7.25
CA GLU A 90 -2.35 -11.87 8.52
C GLU A 90 -0.92 -12.34 8.35
N PHE A 91 -0.67 -13.34 7.50
CA PHE A 91 0.67 -13.85 7.25
C PHE A 91 1.64 -12.78 6.68
N LYS A 92 1.13 -11.67 6.14
CA LYS A 92 1.95 -10.57 5.61
C LYS A 92 2.31 -9.52 6.66
N GLU A 93 1.74 -9.59 7.86
CA GLU A 93 1.88 -8.54 8.88
C GLU A 93 3.34 -8.16 9.13
N ALA A 94 4.19 -9.15 9.40
CA ALA A 94 5.61 -8.94 9.69
C ALA A 94 6.32 -8.19 8.55
N ARG A 95 6.09 -8.55 7.29
CA ARG A 95 6.70 -7.84 6.16
C ARG A 95 6.22 -6.39 6.09
N PHE A 96 4.93 -6.13 6.26
CA PHE A 96 4.43 -4.75 6.20
C PHE A 96 4.94 -3.91 7.38
N ARG A 97 4.93 -4.47 8.60
CA ARG A 97 5.31 -3.79 9.83
C ARG A 97 6.82 -3.60 9.96
N ASP A 98 7.60 -4.62 9.70
CA ASP A 98 9.02 -4.66 10.03
C ASP A 98 9.93 -4.40 8.82
N GLN A 99 9.41 -4.54 7.59
CA GLN A 99 10.17 -4.27 6.35
C GLN A 99 9.62 -3.03 5.64
N HIS A 100 8.39 -3.05 5.10
CA HIS A 100 7.88 -1.94 4.26
C HIS A 100 7.76 -0.64 5.04
N ARG A 101 7.13 -0.66 6.21
CA ARG A 101 7.06 0.52 7.11
C ARG A 101 8.46 0.99 7.52
N ALA A 102 9.38 0.07 7.76
CA ALA A 102 10.75 0.40 8.16
C ALA A 102 11.52 1.10 7.03
N ALA A 103 11.43 0.57 5.81
CA ALA A 103 12.05 1.12 4.60
C ALA A 103 11.68 2.59 4.38
N ILE A 104 10.43 2.94 4.67
CA ILE A 104 9.92 4.31 4.52
C ILE A 104 9.95 5.11 5.84
N LYS A 105 10.57 4.59 6.90
CA LYS A 105 10.67 5.25 8.23
C LYS A 105 9.32 5.71 8.81
N PHE A 106 8.21 5.05 8.50
CA PHE A 106 6.91 5.41 9.08
C PHE A 106 6.89 5.04 10.57
N PRO A 107 6.52 5.92 11.51
CA PRO A 107 6.67 5.64 12.94
C PRO A 107 5.85 4.44 13.42
N LEU A 108 6.48 3.55 14.20
CA LEU A 108 5.86 2.31 14.66
C LEU A 108 4.65 2.54 15.57
N ASP A 109 4.70 3.57 16.42
CA ASP A 109 3.61 3.98 17.31
C ASP A 109 2.36 4.51 16.56
N ARG A 110 2.55 4.89 15.30
CA ARG A 110 1.50 5.38 14.40
C ARG A 110 1.17 4.40 13.27
N PHE A 111 1.68 3.18 13.35
CA PHE A 111 1.39 2.12 12.39
C PHE A 111 0.54 1.02 13.04
N ALA A 112 -0.43 0.48 12.31
CA ALA A 112 -1.20 -0.69 12.69
C ALA A 112 -1.37 -1.64 11.50
N TYR A 113 -1.52 -2.93 11.80
CA TYR A 113 -1.88 -3.95 10.83
C TYR A 113 -3.13 -4.70 11.31
N VAL A 114 -4.08 -4.93 10.41
CA VAL A 114 -5.27 -5.74 10.68
C VAL A 114 -5.27 -6.93 9.74
N GLY A 115 -5.00 -8.10 10.32
CA GLY A 115 -4.86 -9.36 9.61
C GLY A 115 -6.20 -10.02 9.27
N THR A 116 -6.26 -10.60 8.07
CA THR A 116 -7.32 -11.51 7.64
C THR A 116 -6.79 -12.95 7.55
N PRO A 117 -7.60 -13.97 7.85
CA PRO A 117 -7.16 -15.36 7.72
C PRO A 117 -6.71 -15.69 6.30
N ALA A 118 -5.68 -16.53 6.18
CA ALA A 118 -5.23 -17.04 4.89
C ALA A 118 -6.33 -17.88 4.20
N LEU A 119 -6.49 -17.72 2.89
CA LEU A 119 -7.40 -18.55 2.10
C LEU A 119 -6.80 -19.89 1.68
N SER A 120 -5.47 -20.05 1.77
CA SER A 120 -4.78 -21.29 1.44
C SER A 120 -3.50 -21.51 2.27
N PRO A 121 -3.13 -22.77 2.58
CA PRO A 121 -1.90 -23.08 3.32
C PRO A 121 -0.61 -22.70 2.58
N ASN A 122 -0.59 -22.77 1.24
CA ASN A 122 0.60 -22.44 0.44
C ASN A 122 0.97 -20.95 0.50
N ALA A 123 0.11 -20.11 1.07
CA ALA A 123 0.36 -18.69 1.24
C ALA A 123 1.59 -18.40 2.13
N PHE A 124 1.86 -19.25 3.13
CA PHE A 124 2.97 -19.05 4.07
C PHE A 124 4.35 -19.27 3.42
N GLU A 125 4.47 -20.21 2.48
CA GLU A 125 5.74 -20.44 1.78
C GLU A 125 6.08 -19.29 0.83
N GLY A 126 5.08 -18.83 0.07
CA GLY A 126 5.23 -17.66 -0.81
C GLY A 126 5.55 -16.39 -0.02
N GLU A 127 4.99 -16.26 1.18
CA GLU A 127 5.30 -15.17 2.11
C GLU A 127 6.76 -15.17 2.55
N ALA A 128 7.27 -16.32 3.02
CA ALA A 128 8.65 -16.43 3.50
C ALA A 128 9.67 -16.10 2.40
N ALA A 129 9.40 -16.52 1.16
CA ALA A 129 10.24 -16.16 0.01
C ALA A 129 10.22 -14.65 -0.27
N ALA A 130 9.03 -14.03 -0.26
CA ALA A 130 8.90 -12.59 -0.46
C ALA A 130 9.55 -11.78 0.67
N ALA A 131 9.40 -12.19 1.93
CA ALA A 131 10.05 -11.55 3.07
C ALA A 131 11.58 -11.56 2.93
N ARG A 132 12.19 -12.69 2.56
CA ARG A 132 13.64 -12.77 2.29
C ARG A 132 14.08 -11.84 1.15
N ALA A 133 13.29 -11.76 0.07
CA ALA A 133 13.62 -10.90 -1.06
C ALA A 133 13.62 -9.41 -0.65
N PHE A 134 12.58 -8.97 0.08
CA PHE A 134 12.47 -7.59 0.56
C PHE A 134 13.47 -7.24 1.68
N ASP A 135 14.05 -8.23 2.35
CA ASP A 135 15.12 -8.00 3.34
C ASP A 135 16.41 -7.50 2.65
N THR A 136 16.71 -8.06 1.48
CA THR A 136 17.88 -7.67 0.67
C THR A 136 17.61 -6.52 -0.30
N ASP A 137 16.34 -6.30 -0.65
CA ASP A 137 15.88 -5.29 -1.60
C ASP A 137 14.62 -4.59 -1.07
N PRO A 138 14.76 -3.64 -0.11
CA PRO A 138 13.63 -3.05 0.61
C PRO A 138 12.64 -2.29 -0.27
N TYR A 139 13.07 -1.88 -1.48
CA TYR A 139 12.28 -1.10 -2.43
C TYR A 139 11.86 -1.90 -3.66
N GLY A 140 12.25 -3.19 -3.74
CA GLY A 140 11.90 -4.10 -4.83
C GLY A 140 12.43 -3.69 -6.20
N CYS A 141 13.62 -3.08 -6.23
CA CYS A 141 14.21 -2.52 -7.46
C CYS A 141 15.15 -3.48 -8.20
N SER A 142 15.28 -4.73 -7.77
CA SER A 142 16.25 -5.68 -8.33
C SER A 142 15.72 -7.11 -8.39
N GLY A 143 16.42 -7.95 -9.16
CA GLY A 143 16.22 -9.40 -9.20
C GLY A 143 14.76 -9.80 -9.47
N GLU A 144 14.27 -10.77 -8.70
CA GLU A 144 12.91 -11.29 -8.86
C GLU A 144 11.81 -10.28 -8.52
N LEU A 145 12.07 -9.32 -7.61
CA LEU A 145 11.06 -8.33 -7.22
C LEU A 145 10.80 -7.36 -8.37
N LEU A 146 11.86 -6.84 -8.98
CA LEU A 146 11.75 -6.00 -10.18
C LEU A 146 11.08 -6.76 -11.32
N ALA A 147 11.52 -7.98 -11.62
CA ALA A 147 10.93 -8.79 -12.69
C ALA A 147 9.43 -9.04 -12.47
N LYS A 148 9.02 -9.31 -11.23
CA LYS A 148 7.59 -9.43 -10.86
C LYS A 148 6.86 -8.10 -11.08
N ARG A 149 7.44 -6.97 -10.67
CA ARG A 149 6.85 -5.63 -10.84
C ARG A 149 6.65 -5.28 -12.31
N GLU A 150 7.66 -5.50 -13.15
CA GLU A 150 7.60 -5.28 -14.60
C GLU A 150 6.55 -6.15 -15.29
N SER A 151 6.42 -7.42 -14.88
CA SER A 151 5.39 -8.32 -15.41
C SER A 151 3.94 -7.94 -15.03
N ARG A 152 3.78 -7.05 -14.04
CA ARG A 152 2.49 -6.66 -13.45
C ARG A 152 2.00 -5.30 -13.93
N ASP A 153 2.45 -4.84 -15.09
CA ASP A 153 1.86 -3.69 -15.80
C ASP A 153 1.44 -4.03 -17.24
N PRO A 154 0.57 -5.03 -17.46
CA PRO A 154 0.15 -5.45 -18.80
C PRO A 154 -0.62 -4.39 -19.59
N TYR A 155 -1.05 -3.29 -18.93
CA TYR A 155 -1.80 -2.20 -19.54
C TYR A 155 -1.02 -0.89 -19.62
N ALA A 156 0.29 -0.91 -19.33
CA ALA A 156 1.17 0.26 -19.35
C ALA A 156 0.60 1.47 -18.58
N THR A 157 0.02 1.20 -17.40
CA THR A 157 -0.59 2.21 -16.53
C THR A 157 0.48 3.05 -15.82
N GLY A 158 1.67 2.49 -15.61
CA GLY A 158 2.76 3.16 -14.90
C GLY A 158 2.49 3.34 -13.40
N GLY A 159 3.51 3.84 -12.69
CA GLY A 159 3.44 4.16 -11.26
C GLY A 159 3.19 5.64 -10.99
N TYR A 160 3.36 6.04 -9.73
CA TYR A 160 3.39 7.45 -9.34
C TYR A 160 4.74 8.09 -9.68
N SER A 161 4.72 9.39 -9.96
CA SER A 161 5.91 10.21 -10.22
C SER A 161 6.06 11.32 -9.17
N ALA A 162 7.25 11.90 -9.10
CA ALA A 162 7.59 13.04 -8.24
C ALA A 162 6.61 14.22 -8.38
N GLU A 163 6.06 14.44 -9.57
CA GLU A 163 5.10 15.52 -9.84
C GLU A 163 3.80 15.39 -9.03
N ARG A 164 3.38 14.16 -8.74
CA ARG A 164 2.14 13.89 -7.98
C ARG A 164 2.36 14.03 -6.48
N CYS A 165 3.54 13.67 -5.99
CA CYS A 165 3.90 13.73 -4.56
C CYS A 165 5.31 14.28 -4.36
N PRO A 166 5.49 15.62 -4.44
CA PRO A 166 6.80 16.25 -4.39
C PRO A 166 7.59 15.92 -3.12
N ASP A 167 6.93 15.86 -1.97
CA ASP A 167 7.59 15.58 -0.69
C ASP A 167 8.12 14.14 -0.58
N MET A 168 7.65 13.23 -1.44
CA MET A 168 8.10 11.84 -1.55
C MET A 168 8.92 11.58 -2.82
N ALA A 169 9.24 12.59 -3.63
CA ALA A 169 9.87 12.44 -4.94
C ALA A 169 11.10 11.51 -4.90
N ASP A 170 12.08 11.80 -4.05
CA ASP A 170 13.29 11.00 -4.00
C ASP A 170 13.02 9.60 -3.43
N LEU A 171 12.03 9.43 -2.55
CA LEU A 171 11.64 8.11 -2.04
C LEU A 171 10.97 7.26 -3.12
N LEU A 172 10.16 7.86 -4.00
CA LEU A 172 9.53 7.16 -5.12
C LEU A 172 10.55 6.64 -6.13
N GLU A 173 11.68 7.34 -6.28
CA GLU A 173 12.77 7.00 -7.19
C GLU A 173 13.92 6.24 -6.48
N TRP A 174 13.85 6.07 -5.17
CA TRP A 174 14.92 5.45 -4.40
C TRP A 174 15.02 3.96 -4.67
N CYS A 175 16.19 3.54 -5.13
CA CYS A 175 16.54 2.15 -5.34
C CYS A 175 17.93 1.88 -4.76
N GLY A 176 17.97 1.25 -3.59
CA GLY A 176 19.21 0.85 -2.95
C GLY A 176 18.97 -0.10 -1.78
N PRO A 177 19.98 -0.88 -1.36
CA PRO A 177 19.85 -1.77 -0.21
C PRO A 177 19.81 -1.01 1.12
N ALA A 178 20.24 0.25 1.13
CA ALA A 178 20.21 1.12 2.30
C ALA A 178 18.81 1.72 2.53
N ILE A 179 18.44 1.86 3.79
CA ILE A 179 17.25 2.62 4.19
C ILE A 179 17.43 4.07 3.75
N PHE A 180 16.36 4.65 3.20
CA PHE A 180 16.35 5.99 2.65
C PHE A 180 16.67 7.00 3.76
N ASP A 181 17.75 7.77 3.58
CA ASP A 181 18.22 8.75 4.57
C ASP A 181 18.54 10.12 3.97
N ALA A 182 18.30 10.32 2.66
CA ALA A 182 18.62 11.54 1.95
C ALA A 182 18.00 12.80 2.59
N TYR A 183 16.76 12.69 3.09
CA TYR A 183 16.12 13.72 3.91
C TYR A 183 15.03 13.14 4.84
N LYS A 184 14.47 14.04 5.66
CA LYS A 184 13.35 13.72 6.56
C LYS A 184 12.04 13.63 5.79
N LEU A 185 11.46 12.43 5.77
CA LEU A 185 10.16 12.17 5.19
C LEU A 185 9.06 12.93 5.96
N PRO A 186 7.93 13.25 5.31
CA PRO A 186 6.90 14.13 5.87
C PRO A 186 6.33 13.65 7.21
N TRP A 187 6.25 12.33 7.39
CA TRP A 187 5.77 11.70 8.62
C TRP A 187 6.84 11.55 9.70
N GLU A 188 8.11 11.89 9.47
CA GLU A 188 9.13 11.80 10.53
C GLU A 188 9.02 12.94 11.56
N GLN A 189 8.23 13.97 11.27
CA GLN A 189 8.02 15.08 12.18
C GLN A 189 6.99 14.72 13.25
N LYS A 190 7.37 14.81 14.53
CA LYS A 190 6.41 14.88 15.63
C LYS A 190 5.68 16.22 15.50
N ARG A 191 4.40 16.20 15.14
CA ARG A 191 3.56 17.38 15.32
C ARG A 191 3.40 17.62 16.83
N ARG A 192 3.63 18.87 17.23
CA ARG A 192 3.52 19.35 18.61
C ARG A 192 2.08 19.29 19.08
#